data_AF-A0A846P713-F1
#
_entry.id   AF-A0A846P713-F1
#
_cell.length_a   1.000
_cell.length_b   1.000
_cell.length_c   1.000
_cell.angle_alpha   90.00
_cell.angle_beta   90.00
_cell.angle_gamma   90.00
#
_symmetry.space_group_name_H-M   'P 1'
#
loop_
_entity.id
_entity.type
_entity.pdbx_description
1 polymer ?
#
loop_
_entity_poly.entity_id
_entity_poly.type
_entity_poly.pdbx_seq_one_letter_code
_entity_poly.pdbx_strand_id
1 'polypeptide(L)'
;MNKYKYCPRCGSLLEDKHMDGKTRQACSSCDFVFYHNPTPAAGVILIEDQEVLLVKRKYPPKVGMWTLPAGFVEADENARDCAVREMKEETNIDVQLTGLFNIYSAFDDPRASVVLILFLAERVGGRGELRCGDDASDARFFHIDDIPEDIAFKAHRMALKEIKELIKSRH
;
A
#
# COMPACT_ATOMS: atom_id res chain seq x y z
N MET A 1 2.41 -5.80 17.07
CA MET A 1 3.34 -6.64 16.29
C MET A 1 3.06 -8.09 16.64
N ASN A 2 2.60 -8.89 15.69
CA ASN A 2 2.29 -10.29 15.97
C ASN A 2 3.60 -11.05 16.21
N LYS A 3 3.79 -11.56 17.44
CA LYS A 3 4.90 -12.45 17.78
C LYS A 3 4.48 -13.89 17.48
N TYR A 4 5.32 -14.63 16.76
CA TYR A 4 5.11 -16.06 16.60
C TYR A 4 5.46 -16.79 17.91
N LYS A 5 4.63 -17.73 18.35
CA LYS A 5 4.92 -18.55 19.54
C LYS A 5 5.87 -19.70 19.23
N TYR A 6 5.71 -20.31 18.06
CA TYR A 6 6.44 -21.50 17.64
C TYR A 6 7.22 -21.24 16.36
N CYS A 7 8.33 -21.95 16.20
CA CYS A 7 9.21 -21.88 15.05
C CYS A 7 8.51 -22.49 13.83
N PRO A 8 8.41 -21.77 12.70
CA PRO A 8 7.76 -22.29 11.49
C PRO A 8 8.54 -23.42 10.83
N ARG A 9 9.81 -23.67 11.21
CA ARG A 9 10.64 -24.74 10.64
C ARG A 9 10.54 -26.06 11.42
N CYS A 10 10.53 -26.02 12.74
CA CYS A 10 10.66 -27.23 13.57
C CYS A 10 9.62 -27.35 14.70
N GLY A 11 8.76 -26.35 14.91
CA GLY A 11 7.71 -26.39 15.94
C GLY A 11 8.18 -26.05 17.36
N SER A 12 9.47 -25.92 17.63
CA SER A 12 9.99 -25.48 18.93
C SER A 12 9.53 -24.06 19.30
N LEU A 13 9.51 -23.72 20.59
CA LEU A 13 9.23 -22.35 21.04
C LEU A 13 10.26 -21.35 20.49
N LEU A 14 9.79 -20.17 20.11
CA LEU A 14 10.65 -19.04 19.78
C LEU A 14 10.96 -18.21 21.02
N GLU A 15 12.19 -17.72 21.11
CA GLU A 15 12.69 -16.91 22.21
C GLU A 15 13.19 -15.56 21.68
N ASP A 16 13.08 -14.50 22.49
CA ASP A 16 13.66 -13.20 22.16
C ASP A 16 15.17 -13.26 22.44
N LYS A 17 16.01 -13.16 21.39
CA LYS A 17 17.47 -13.13 21.46
C LYS A 17 18.03 -11.80 20.98
N HIS A 18 19.13 -11.35 21.60
CA HIS A 18 19.85 -10.18 21.15
C HIS A 18 20.87 -10.56 20.07
N MET A 19 20.71 -10.02 18.87
CA MET A 19 21.56 -10.30 17.70
C MET A 19 21.77 -8.98 16.95
N ASP A 20 22.98 -8.68 16.46
CA ASP A 20 23.26 -7.46 15.68
C ASP A 20 22.65 -6.16 16.26
N GLY A 21 22.75 -5.99 17.59
CA GLY A 21 22.22 -4.81 18.28
C GLY A 21 20.70 -4.69 18.38
N LYS A 22 19.91 -5.69 17.95
CA LYS A 22 18.45 -5.71 18.13
C LYS A 22 17.93 -7.04 18.69
N THR A 23 16.81 -6.96 19.40
CA THR A 23 16.08 -8.15 19.85
C THR A 23 15.28 -8.75 18.70
N ARG A 24 15.45 -10.05 18.45
CA ARG A 24 14.76 -10.83 17.42
C ARG A 24 14.20 -12.11 18.00
N GLN A 25 13.11 -12.62 17.42
CA GLN A 25 12.64 -13.95 17.74
C GLN A 25 13.52 -14.98 17.03
N ALA A 26 14.10 -15.90 17.79
CA ALA A 26 14.99 -16.94 17.27
C ALA A 26 14.69 -18.29 17.89
N CYS A 27 14.93 -19.35 17.13
CA CYS A 27 14.75 -20.73 17.56
C CYS A 27 16.09 -21.29 18.05
N SER A 28 16.15 -21.72 19.30
CA SER A 28 17.33 -22.37 19.90
C SER A 28 17.55 -23.81 19.41
N SER A 29 16.57 -24.42 18.72
CA SER A 29 16.65 -25.82 18.26
C SER A 29 17.15 -25.99 16.82
N CYS A 30 16.97 -25.00 15.94
CA CYS A 30 17.33 -25.12 14.51
C CYS A 30 17.91 -23.83 13.91
N ASP A 31 18.32 -22.89 14.77
CA ASP A 31 18.96 -21.61 14.43
C ASP A 31 18.14 -20.69 13.51
N PHE A 32 16.84 -20.95 13.35
CA PHE A 32 15.93 -20.05 12.64
C PHE A 32 15.86 -18.69 13.34
N VAL A 33 16.05 -17.61 12.58
CA VAL A 33 15.87 -16.23 13.05
C VAL A 33 14.70 -15.62 12.29
N PHE A 34 13.70 -15.13 13.02
CA PHE A 34 12.59 -14.40 12.44
C PHE A 34 12.93 -12.91 12.33
N TYR A 35 13.07 -12.44 11.10
CA TYR A 35 13.25 -11.02 10.78
C TYR A 35 11.88 -10.38 10.57
N HIS A 36 11.48 -9.53 11.52
CA HIS A 36 10.28 -8.70 11.40
C HIS A 36 10.56 -7.55 10.41
N ASN A 37 10.44 -7.85 9.11
CA ASN A 37 10.60 -6.87 8.04
C ASN A 37 9.27 -6.17 7.74
N PRO A 38 9.28 -4.89 7.34
CA PRO A 38 8.11 -4.26 6.75
C PRO A 38 7.66 -4.98 5.48
N THR A 39 6.35 -5.11 5.29
CA THR A 39 5.75 -5.68 4.09
C THR A 39 5.77 -4.63 2.98
N PRO A 40 6.29 -4.96 1.78
CA PRO A 40 6.19 -4.07 0.63
C PRO A 40 4.73 -3.99 0.14
N ALA A 41 4.30 -2.78 -0.18
CA ALA A 41 3.06 -2.50 -0.88
C ALA A 41 3.35 -1.60 -2.07
N ALA A 42 2.57 -1.73 -3.13
CA ALA A 42 2.69 -0.87 -4.30
C ALA A 42 1.32 -0.37 -4.77
N GLY A 43 1.31 0.80 -5.40
CA GLY A 43 0.08 1.43 -5.85
C GLY A 43 0.28 2.52 -6.88
N VAL A 44 -0.84 3.04 -7.36
CA VAL A 44 -0.89 4.00 -8.47
C VAL A 44 -1.49 5.32 -8.01
N ILE A 45 -0.88 6.40 -8.47
CA ILE A 45 -1.44 7.75 -8.45
C ILE A 45 -1.89 8.05 -9.87
N LEU A 46 -3.21 8.03 -10.08
CA LEU A 46 -3.84 8.47 -11.32
C LEU A 46 -4.45 9.86 -11.10
N ILE A 47 -3.98 10.83 -11.86
CA ILE A 47 -4.46 12.21 -11.82
C ILE A 47 -5.04 12.57 -13.18
N GLU A 48 -6.28 13.01 -13.21
CA GLU A 48 -7.00 13.47 -14.40
C GLU A 48 -7.67 14.80 -14.05
N ASP A 49 -7.50 15.85 -14.86
CA ASP A 49 -8.19 17.14 -14.69
C ASP A 49 -8.08 17.75 -13.25
N GLN A 50 -6.91 17.63 -12.61
CA GLN A 50 -6.63 18.02 -11.20
C GLN A 50 -7.36 17.20 -10.13
N GLU A 51 -7.95 16.08 -10.51
CA GLU A 51 -8.57 15.13 -9.61
C GLU A 51 -7.70 13.89 -9.46
N VAL A 52 -7.63 13.35 -8.25
CA VAL A 52 -6.92 12.10 -7.93
C VAL A 52 -7.93 10.99 -7.71
N LEU A 53 -7.67 9.81 -8.28
CA LEU A 53 -8.49 8.63 -8.02
C LEU A 53 -8.21 8.06 -6.63
N LEU A 54 -9.28 7.84 -5.86
CA LEU A 54 -9.25 7.14 -4.58
C LEU A 54 -10.22 5.96 -4.60
N VAL A 55 -9.93 4.96 -3.77
CA VAL A 55 -10.78 3.79 -3.51
C VAL A 55 -11.18 3.73 -2.04
N LYS A 56 -12.39 3.26 -1.78
CA LYS A 56 -12.97 3.17 -0.44
C LYS A 56 -12.92 1.74 0.07
N ARG A 57 -12.18 1.52 1.16
CA ARG A 57 -11.90 0.20 1.71
C ARG A 57 -13.18 -0.53 2.13
N LYS A 58 -13.39 -1.74 1.61
CA LYS A 58 -14.52 -2.62 1.99
C LYS A 58 -14.22 -3.47 3.22
N TYR A 59 -12.96 -3.85 3.43
CA TYR A 59 -12.54 -4.80 4.46
C TYR A 59 -11.66 -4.18 5.56
N PRO A 60 -11.70 -4.72 6.80
CA PRO A 60 -10.82 -4.27 7.89
C PRO A 60 -9.33 -4.38 7.55
N PRO A 61 -8.48 -3.53 8.13
CA PRO A 61 -8.81 -2.43 9.04
C PRO A 61 -9.38 -1.21 8.30
N LYS A 62 -9.93 -0.25 9.06
CA LYS A 62 -10.34 1.07 8.54
C LYS A 62 -11.37 1.00 7.39
N VAL A 63 -12.40 0.15 7.58
CA VAL A 63 -13.52 0.02 6.64
C VAL A 63 -14.18 1.37 6.42
N GLY A 64 -14.53 1.68 5.17
CA GLY A 64 -15.18 2.92 4.78
C GLY A 64 -14.25 4.13 4.67
N MET A 65 -12.96 3.98 4.97
CA MET A 65 -11.96 5.04 4.75
C MET A 65 -11.38 4.95 3.33
N TRP A 66 -10.85 6.06 2.82
CA TRP A 66 -10.29 6.15 1.48
C TRP A 66 -8.77 5.90 1.44
N THR A 67 -8.30 5.37 0.32
CA THR A 67 -6.88 5.18 0.01
C THR A 67 -6.59 5.47 -1.47
N LEU A 68 -5.32 5.69 -1.79
CA LEU A 68 -4.87 5.51 -3.18
C LEU A 68 -5.00 4.02 -3.54
N PRO A 69 -5.27 3.67 -4.81
CA PRO A 69 -5.28 2.28 -5.25
C PRO A 69 -3.92 1.61 -4.99
N ALA A 70 -3.91 0.60 -4.13
CA ALA A 70 -2.67 -0.04 -3.66
C ALA A 70 -2.93 -1.31 -2.85
N GLY A 71 -2.03 -2.27 -2.97
CA GLY A 71 -2.05 -3.50 -2.18
C GLY A 71 -0.65 -4.04 -1.89
N PHE A 72 -0.62 -5.24 -1.28
CA PHE A 72 0.65 -5.89 -0.94
C PHE A 72 1.28 -6.50 -2.18
N VAL A 73 2.60 -6.42 -2.26
CA VAL A 73 3.35 -7.08 -3.32
C VAL A 73 3.41 -8.57 -3.02
N GLU A 74 2.92 -9.39 -3.93
CA GLU A 74 2.99 -10.85 -3.86
C GLU A 74 4.42 -11.36 -4.04
N ALA A 75 4.68 -12.59 -3.56
CA ALA A 75 6.04 -13.12 -3.48
C ALA A 75 6.71 -13.37 -4.85
N ASP A 76 5.91 -13.51 -5.91
CA ASP A 76 6.33 -13.83 -7.27
C ASP A 76 6.14 -12.67 -8.26
N GLU A 77 5.83 -11.47 -7.78
CA GLU A 77 5.68 -10.27 -8.61
C GLU A 77 6.64 -9.15 -8.19
N ASN A 78 6.86 -8.18 -9.09
CA ASN A 78 7.59 -6.96 -8.75
C ASN A 78 6.61 -5.81 -8.43
N ALA A 79 7.12 -4.75 -7.80
CA ALA A 79 6.29 -3.63 -7.36
C ALA A 79 5.55 -2.89 -8.48
N ARG A 80 6.09 -2.87 -9.72
CA ARG A 80 5.42 -2.23 -10.86
C ARG A 80 4.22 -3.06 -11.30
N ASP A 81 4.40 -4.38 -11.41
CA ASP A 81 3.35 -5.31 -11.79
C ASP A 81 2.23 -5.33 -10.75
N CYS A 82 2.60 -5.35 -9.46
CA CYS A 82 1.66 -5.20 -8.33
C CYS A 82 0.83 -3.92 -8.46
N ALA A 83 1.46 -2.76 -8.68
CA ALA A 83 0.75 -1.49 -8.79
C ALA A 83 -0.28 -1.50 -9.94
N VAL A 84 0.07 -2.07 -11.10
CA VAL A 84 -0.84 -2.20 -12.25
C VAL A 84 -1.97 -3.19 -11.95
N ARG A 85 -1.66 -4.34 -11.34
CA ARG A 85 -2.64 -5.36 -10.94
C ARG A 85 -3.66 -4.78 -9.96
N GLU A 86 -3.20 -4.16 -8.86
CA GLU A 86 -4.05 -3.57 -7.83
C GLU A 86 -4.94 -2.46 -8.39
N MET A 87 -4.39 -1.59 -9.24
CA MET A 87 -5.17 -0.58 -9.94
C MET A 87 -6.30 -1.22 -10.76
N LYS A 88 -6.00 -2.29 -11.50
CA LYS A 88 -6.99 -3.01 -12.30
C LYS A 88 -8.03 -3.70 -11.43
N GLU A 89 -7.61 -4.40 -10.39
CA GLU A 89 -8.49 -5.14 -9.48
C GLU A 89 -9.45 -4.19 -8.76
N GLU A 90 -8.96 -3.09 -8.17
CA GLU A 90 -9.78 -2.20 -7.34
C GLU A 90 -10.68 -1.25 -8.14
N THR A 91 -10.31 -0.91 -9.39
CA THR A 91 -10.97 0.17 -10.16
C THR A 91 -11.39 -0.21 -11.58
N ASN A 92 -10.95 -1.37 -12.07
CA ASN A 92 -11.10 -1.83 -13.46
C ASN A 92 -10.43 -0.93 -14.53
N ILE A 93 -9.61 0.04 -14.13
CA ILE A 93 -8.89 0.94 -15.05
C ILE A 93 -7.54 0.34 -15.44
N ASP A 94 -7.29 0.30 -16.75
CA ASP A 94 -5.97 -0.01 -17.30
C ASP A 94 -5.09 1.24 -17.32
N VAL A 95 -3.85 1.10 -16.85
CA VAL A 95 -2.90 2.21 -16.74
C VAL A 95 -1.52 1.83 -17.28
N GLN A 96 -0.77 2.83 -17.71
CA GLN A 96 0.65 2.74 -18.02
C GLN A 96 1.42 3.58 -17.00
N LEU A 97 2.34 2.95 -16.27
CA LEU A 97 3.18 3.65 -15.30
C LEU A 97 4.15 4.59 -16.02
N THR A 98 4.18 5.86 -15.60
CA THR A 98 5.04 6.90 -16.18
C THR A 98 6.29 7.15 -15.34
N GLY A 99 6.28 6.78 -14.06
CA GLY A 99 7.46 6.91 -13.20
C GLY A 99 7.20 6.55 -11.74
N LEU A 100 8.28 6.40 -10.98
CA LEU A 100 8.20 6.33 -9.52
C LEU A 100 7.87 7.73 -8.99
N PHE A 101 6.84 7.83 -8.15
CA PHE A 101 6.52 9.06 -7.42
C PHE A 101 7.40 9.16 -6.18
N ASN A 102 7.16 8.28 -5.19
CA ASN A 102 7.89 8.28 -3.93
C ASN A 102 7.69 6.95 -3.16
N ILE A 103 8.43 6.78 -2.07
CA ILE A 103 8.37 5.62 -1.17
C ILE A 103 8.12 6.09 0.25
N TYR A 104 7.11 5.53 0.90
CA TYR A 104 6.69 5.91 2.25
C TYR A 104 6.78 4.73 3.22
N SER A 105 7.38 4.97 4.39
CA SER A 105 7.32 4.02 5.51
C SER A 105 6.22 4.41 6.48
N ALA A 106 5.30 3.49 6.76
CA ALA A 106 4.21 3.69 7.72
C ALA A 106 4.04 2.48 8.65
N PHE A 107 3.60 2.77 9.87
CA PHE A 107 3.54 1.80 10.97
C PHE A 107 2.16 1.80 11.64
N ASP A 108 1.15 2.41 11.01
CA ASP A 108 -0.21 2.59 11.53
C ASP A 108 -1.23 1.57 10.97
N ASP A 109 -0.76 0.56 10.24
CA ASP A 109 -1.54 -0.63 9.90
C ASP A 109 -1.31 -1.71 10.98
N PRO A 110 -2.37 -2.18 11.69
CA PRO A 110 -2.22 -3.21 12.71
C PRO A 110 -1.76 -4.57 12.17
N ARG A 111 -1.88 -4.81 10.86
CA ARG A 111 -1.49 -6.06 10.21
C ARG A 111 0.02 -6.15 10.00
N ALA A 112 0.65 -5.06 9.57
CA ALA A 112 2.06 -5.00 9.25
C ALA A 112 2.61 -3.58 9.28
N SER A 113 3.92 -3.45 9.51
CA SER A 113 4.64 -2.24 9.09
C SER A 113 4.75 -2.27 7.57
N VAL A 114 4.52 -1.15 6.90
CA VAL A 114 4.41 -1.11 5.43
C VAL A 114 5.44 -0.16 4.83
N VAL A 115 6.05 -0.58 3.73
CA VAL A 115 6.76 0.29 2.79
C VAL A 115 5.88 0.42 1.54
N LEU A 116 5.24 1.57 1.38
CA LEU A 116 4.35 1.85 0.26
C LEU A 116 5.14 2.54 -0.87
N ILE A 117 5.16 1.91 -2.04
CA ILE A 117 5.82 2.39 -3.25
C ILE A 117 4.73 2.91 -4.19
N LEU A 118 4.74 4.19 -4.51
CA LEU A 118 3.73 4.80 -5.37
C LEU A 118 4.31 5.20 -6.73
N PHE A 119 3.58 4.86 -7.78
CA PHE A 119 3.91 5.21 -9.15
C PHE A 119 2.92 6.23 -9.70
N LEU A 120 3.40 7.17 -10.51
CA LEU A 120 2.53 7.95 -11.39
C LEU A 120 2.15 7.10 -12.59
N ALA A 121 0.93 7.28 -13.09
CA ALA A 121 0.46 6.58 -14.27
C ALA A 121 -0.47 7.44 -15.12
N GLU A 122 -0.60 7.06 -16.38
CA GLU A 122 -1.59 7.56 -17.31
C GLU A 122 -2.58 6.44 -17.66
N ARG A 123 -3.85 6.78 -17.82
CA ARG A 123 -4.87 5.82 -18.26
C ARG A 123 -4.56 5.34 -19.67
N VAL A 124 -4.70 4.03 -19.89
CA VAL A 124 -4.65 3.43 -21.22
C VAL A 124 -6.08 3.18 -21.72
N GLY A 125 -6.36 3.62 -22.94
CA GLY A 125 -7.70 3.52 -23.55
C GLY A 125 -8.62 4.69 -23.19
N GLY A 126 -9.92 4.53 -23.50
CA GLY A 126 -10.93 5.57 -23.24
C GLY A 126 -11.34 5.67 -21.77
N ARG A 127 -12.22 6.63 -21.46
CA ARG A 127 -12.87 6.77 -20.14
C ARG A 127 -13.91 5.65 -19.90
N GLY A 128 -13.46 4.40 -19.93
CA GLY A 128 -14.31 3.25 -19.58
C GLY A 128 -14.93 3.40 -18.19
N GLU A 129 -15.97 2.62 -17.91
CA GLU A 129 -16.68 2.68 -16.63
C GLU A 129 -15.76 2.32 -15.46
N LEU A 130 -15.61 3.25 -14.53
CA LEU A 130 -15.02 3.01 -13.22
C LEU A 130 -15.91 2.01 -12.47
N ARG A 131 -15.34 0.85 -12.13
CA ARG A 131 -16.07 -0.20 -11.41
C ARG A 131 -15.22 -0.67 -10.25
N CYS A 132 -15.83 -0.74 -9.08
CA CYS A 132 -15.14 -1.17 -7.88
C CYS A 132 -14.85 -2.66 -7.95
N GLY A 133 -13.63 -3.04 -7.58
CA GLY A 133 -13.22 -4.41 -7.36
C GLY A 133 -13.85 -5.07 -6.14
N ASP A 134 -13.45 -6.31 -5.88
CA ASP A 134 -13.94 -7.08 -4.74
C ASP A 134 -13.56 -6.45 -3.40
N ASP A 135 -12.43 -5.75 -3.32
CA ASP A 135 -11.87 -5.16 -2.09
C ASP A 135 -12.20 -3.67 -1.88
N ALA A 136 -12.77 -3.03 -2.91
CA ALA A 136 -13.25 -1.65 -2.88
C ALA A 136 -14.78 -1.59 -2.83
N SER A 137 -15.31 -0.75 -1.95
CA SER A 137 -16.76 -0.48 -1.88
C SER A 137 -17.18 0.71 -2.75
N ASP A 138 -16.22 1.55 -3.12
CA ASP A 138 -16.41 2.75 -3.92
C ASP A 138 -15.07 3.14 -4.57
N ALA A 139 -15.11 3.83 -5.70
CA ALA A 139 -13.95 4.37 -6.37
C ALA A 139 -14.37 5.68 -7.04
N ARG A 140 -13.66 6.77 -6.77
CA ARG A 140 -14.03 8.12 -7.26
C ARG A 140 -12.83 9.01 -7.43
N PHE A 141 -12.94 9.90 -8.40
CA PHE A 141 -12.04 11.04 -8.54
C PHE A 141 -12.42 12.12 -7.53
N PHE A 142 -11.43 12.70 -6.88
CA PHE A 142 -11.58 13.82 -5.97
C PHE A 142 -10.67 14.94 -6.42
N HIS A 143 -11.23 16.14 -6.58
CA HIS A 143 -10.44 17.34 -6.80
C HIS A 143 -9.39 17.50 -5.68
N ILE A 144 -8.18 17.93 -6.03
CA ILE A 144 -7.05 17.97 -5.09
C ILE A 144 -7.27 18.92 -3.89
N ASP A 145 -8.18 19.88 -4.04
CA ASP A 145 -8.60 20.76 -2.96
C ASP A 145 -9.76 20.22 -2.11
N ASP A 146 -10.42 19.14 -2.52
CA ASP A 146 -11.57 18.51 -1.88
C ASP A 146 -11.34 17.01 -1.61
N ILE A 147 -10.11 16.67 -1.20
CA ILE A 147 -9.77 15.31 -0.72
C ILE A 147 -10.49 15.07 0.62
N PRO A 148 -11.15 13.92 0.81
CA PRO A 148 -11.88 13.64 2.03
C PRO A 148 -10.93 13.44 3.24
N GLU A 149 -11.39 13.80 4.44
CA GLU A 149 -10.56 13.75 5.66
C GLU A 149 -10.27 12.32 6.14
N ASP A 150 -11.14 11.37 5.81
CA ASP A 150 -11.11 9.97 6.24
C ASP A 150 -10.17 9.10 5.38
N ILE A 151 -8.93 9.56 5.20
CA ILE A 151 -7.86 8.77 4.56
C ILE A 151 -7.29 7.75 5.55
N ALA A 152 -7.30 6.46 5.16
CA ALA A 152 -7.05 5.35 6.06
C ALA A 152 -5.65 5.38 6.69
N PHE A 153 -4.58 5.33 5.89
CA PHE A 153 -3.22 5.14 6.41
C PHE A 153 -2.33 6.37 6.26
N LYS A 154 -1.32 6.47 7.14
CA LYS A 154 -0.38 7.59 7.17
C LYS A 154 0.36 7.77 5.84
N ALA A 155 0.78 6.67 5.20
CA ALA A 155 1.49 6.73 3.91
C ALA A 155 0.64 7.43 2.83
N HIS A 156 -0.64 7.06 2.68
CA HIS A 156 -1.53 7.73 1.72
C HIS A 156 -1.75 9.21 2.05
N ARG A 157 -1.91 9.56 3.34
CA ARG A 157 -2.02 10.98 3.76
C ARG A 157 -0.79 11.80 3.40
N MET A 158 0.40 11.23 3.60
CA MET A 158 1.66 11.88 3.23
C MET A 158 1.74 12.06 1.70
N ALA A 159 1.43 11.03 0.93
CA ALA A 159 1.42 11.09 -0.52
C ALA A 159 0.44 12.13 -1.06
N LEU A 160 -0.80 12.16 -0.56
CA LEU A 160 -1.83 13.12 -0.99
C LEU A 160 -1.44 14.57 -0.71
N LYS A 161 -0.78 14.84 0.43
CA LYS A 161 -0.23 16.16 0.73
C LYS A 161 0.83 16.57 -0.31
N GLU A 162 1.74 15.67 -0.65
CA GLU A 162 2.81 15.92 -1.63
C GLU A 162 2.25 16.10 -3.05
N ILE A 163 1.25 15.29 -3.44
CA ILE A 163 0.54 15.45 -4.72
C ILE A 163 -0.11 16.83 -4.81
N LYS A 164 -0.73 17.31 -3.72
CA LYS A 164 -1.35 18.63 -3.66
C LYS A 164 -0.34 19.76 -3.85
N GLU A 165 0.82 19.66 -3.22
CA GLU A 165 1.91 20.62 -3.39
C GLU A 165 2.48 20.58 -4.81
N LEU A 166 2.65 19.39 -5.39
CA LEU A 166 3.14 19.20 -6.75
C LEU A 166 2.22 19.86 -7.80
N ILE A 167 0.91 19.59 -7.74
CA ILE A 167 -0.06 20.17 -8.68
C ILE A 167 -0.08 21.70 -8.57
N LYS A 168 -0.07 22.24 -7.35
CA LYS A 168 -0.06 23.71 -7.13
C LYS A 168 1.21 24.39 -7.61
N SER A 169 2.36 23.70 -7.58
CA SER A 169 3.64 24.26 -8.05
C SER A 169 3.78 24.35 -9.58
N ARG A 170 2.89 23.68 -10.33
CA ARG A 170 2.89 23.66 -11.80
C ARG A 170 2.00 24.76 -12.41
N HIS A 171 1.35 25.56 -11.58
CA HIS A 171 0.52 26.72 -11.92
C HIS A 171 1.15 27.99 -11.37
#